data_AF-A0A2S3GRR4-F1
#
_entry.id   AF-A0A2S3GRR4-F1
#
_cell.length_a   1.000
_cell.length_b   1.000
_cell.length_c   1.000
_cell.angle_alpha   90.00
_cell.angle_beta   90.00
_cell.angle_gamma   90.00
#
_symmetry.space_group_name_H-M   'P 1'
#
loop_
_entity.id
_entity.type
_entity.pdbx_description
1 polymer ?
#
loop_
_entity_poly.entity_id
_entity_poly.type
_entity_poly.pdbx_seq_one_letter_code
_entity_poly.pdbx_strand_id
1 'polypeptide(L)'
;MELGVRLRSCQPPPNTSQPPPTAISFGTWPRSSHLAVLRGRPCPRPRRARAPRVAAPDSRPLETIRADSVGQGTKLRGDKFFPVEMTVRDCELDHYGVVNNAVYADYIEKAREEVASSLGISRCSIASTGNAMAVSDLKLNYLAPLKRGARFVVMVRVEIKGARMLVEHFIETLPERKLVLEATATVVCLNKHYRPTRVFPEVASKVLRFFSS
;
A
#
# COMPACT_ATOMS: atom_id res chain seq x y z
N MET A 1 -21.76 -31.53 -9.64
CA MET A 1 -22.60 -30.38 -9.22
C MET A 1 -21.67 -29.30 -8.71
N GLU A 2 -21.37 -28.32 -9.56
CA GLU A 2 -20.51 -27.18 -9.20
C GLU A 2 -21.24 -26.27 -8.21
N LEU A 3 -20.63 -26.05 -7.05
CA LEU A 3 -21.05 -25.04 -6.08
C LEU A 3 -20.22 -23.77 -6.33
N GLY A 4 -20.71 -22.92 -7.23
CA GLY A 4 -20.15 -21.61 -7.47
C GLY A 4 -20.35 -20.69 -6.27
N VAL A 5 -19.26 -20.38 -5.56
CA VAL A 5 -19.23 -19.34 -4.51
C VAL A 5 -19.31 -17.97 -5.18
N ARG A 6 -20.50 -17.35 -5.15
CA ARG A 6 -20.67 -15.94 -5.53
C ARG A 6 -20.00 -15.05 -4.49
N LEU A 7 -18.82 -14.53 -4.80
CA LEU A 7 -18.27 -13.34 -4.14
C LEU A 7 -19.23 -12.16 -4.40
N ARG A 8 -19.98 -11.73 -3.39
CA ARG A 8 -20.76 -10.49 -3.48
C ARG A 8 -19.79 -9.31 -3.40
N SER A 9 -19.57 -8.64 -4.52
CA SER A 9 -18.92 -7.33 -4.53
C SER A 9 -19.78 -6.34 -3.75
N CYS A 10 -19.17 -5.62 -2.80
CA CYS A 10 -19.79 -4.46 -2.17
C CYS A 10 -20.02 -3.41 -3.27
N GLN A 11 -21.28 -3.14 -3.62
CA GLN A 11 -21.59 -1.98 -4.46
C GLN A 11 -21.30 -0.72 -3.65
N PRO A 12 -20.62 0.28 -4.24
CA PRO A 12 -20.55 1.60 -3.62
C PRO A 12 -21.98 2.15 -3.46
N PRO A 13 -22.24 3.01 -2.46
CA PRO A 13 -23.52 3.70 -2.37
C PRO A 13 -23.80 4.44 -3.69
N PRO A 14 -25.07 4.51 -4.13
CA PRO A 14 -25.40 5.20 -5.38
C PRO A 14 -24.95 6.66 -5.29
N ASN A 15 -24.05 7.07 -6.19
CA ASN A 15 -23.61 8.45 -6.27
C ASN A 15 -24.74 9.31 -6.87
N THR A 16 -25.28 10.17 -6.01
CA THR A 16 -25.79 11.54 -6.21
C THR A 16 -26.44 11.94 -7.54
N SER A 17 -27.66 12.48 -7.44
CA SER A 17 -28.30 13.30 -8.47
C SER A 17 -27.53 14.60 -8.66
N GLN A 18 -26.48 14.57 -9.49
CA GLN A 18 -25.92 15.76 -10.11
C GLN A 18 -26.76 16.14 -11.35
N PRO A 19 -27.12 17.42 -11.54
CA PRO A 19 -27.73 17.84 -12.80
C PRO A 19 -26.69 17.80 -13.94
N PRO A 20 -27.13 17.58 -15.20
CA PRO A 20 -26.21 17.49 -16.33
C PRO A 20 -25.49 18.82 -16.58
N PRO A 21 -24.25 18.81 -17.09
CA PRO A 21 -23.55 20.03 -17.46
C PRO A 21 -24.27 20.70 -18.63
N THR A 22 -24.61 21.97 -18.45
CA THR A 22 -25.19 22.83 -19.48
C THR A 22 -24.19 23.03 -20.62
N ALA A 23 -24.64 22.81 -21.85
CA ALA A 23 -23.83 23.05 -23.05
C ALA A 23 -23.45 24.52 -23.14
N ILE A 24 -22.15 24.81 -23.05
CA ILE A 24 -21.61 26.14 -23.31
C ILE A 24 -21.54 26.33 -24.83
N SER A 25 -22.29 27.32 -25.31
CA SER A 25 -22.27 27.85 -26.67
C SER A 25 -20.85 28.22 -27.11
N PHE A 26 -20.43 27.76 -28.28
CA PHE A 26 -19.21 28.20 -28.95
C PHE A 26 -19.37 29.67 -29.38
N GLY A 27 -18.88 30.57 -28.52
CA GLY A 27 -18.70 31.98 -28.87
C GLY A 27 -17.65 32.13 -29.97
N THR A 28 -18.06 32.75 -31.06
CA THR A 28 -17.26 33.22 -32.20
C THR A 28 -16.07 34.07 -31.76
N TRP A 29 -14.87 33.66 -32.15
CA TRP A 29 -13.64 34.46 -31.98
C TRP A 29 -13.54 35.51 -33.09
N PRO A 30 -13.30 36.80 -32.77
CA PRO A 30 -13.08 37.81 -33.79
C PRO A 30 -11.70 37.63 -34.44
N ARG A 31 -11.69 37.64 -35.78
CA ARG A 31 -10.48 37.74 -36.59
C ARG A 31 -9.81 39.08 -36.32
N SER A 32 -8.57 39.06 -35.84
CA SER A 32 -7.65 40.19 -35.94
C SER A 32 -6.49 39.82 -36.86
N SER A 33 -6.37 40.60 -37.91
CA SER A 33 -5.46 40.49 -39.03
C SER A 33 -4.24 41.37 -38.80
N HIS A 34 -3.11 40.81 -38.38
CA HIS A 34 -1.81 41.46 -38.56
C HIS A 34 -0.70 40.42 -38.80
N LEU A 35 -0.44 40.17 -40.09
CA LEU A 35 0.79 39.58 -40.60
C LEU A 35 1.90 40.63 -40.49
N ALA A 36 2.87 40.39 -39.60
CA ALA A 36 4.16 41.07 -39.65
C ALA A 36 5.27 40.02 -39.76
N VAL A 37 5.84 39.97 -40.95
CA VAL A 37 7.03 39.22 -41.34
C VAL A 37 8.22 39.69 -40.52
N LEU A 38 8.90 38.80 -39.80
CA LEU A 38 10.28 39.01 -39.37
C LEU A 38 11.15 37.86 -39.84
N ARG A 39 11.99 38.22 -40.82
CA ARG A 39 13.07 37.43 -41.40
C ARG A 39 14.09 37.05 -40.32
N GLY A 40 14.68 35.87 -40.51
CA GLY A 40 15.47 35.15 -39.53
C GLY A 40 16.68 35.88 -38.95
N ARG A 41 17.01 35.46 -37.73
CA ARG A 41 18.33 35.60 -37.13
C ARG A 41 18.83 34.18 -36.81
N PRO A 42 20.08 33.80 -37.18
CA PRO A 42 20.59 32.47 -36.87
C PRO A 42 20.78 32.30 -35.36
N CYS A 43 20.36 31.15 -34.83
CA CYS A 43 20.68 30.74 -33.46
C CYS A 43 22.22 30.65 -33.28
N PRO A 44 22.79 31.18 -32.19
CA PRO A 44 24.21 30.96 -31.90
C PRO A 44 24.43 29.47 -31.60
N ARG A 45 25.33 28.83 -32.35
CA ARG A 45 25.75 27.44 -32.09
C ARG A 45 26.41 27.36 -30.70
N PRO A 46 26.12 26.32 -29.89
CA PRO A 46 26.84 26.13 -28.63
C PRO A 46 28.31 25.82 -28.94
N ARG A 47 29.22 26.58 -28.31
CA ARG A 47 30.66 26.28 -28.31
C ARG A 47 30.86 24.90 -27.67
N ARG A 48 31.60 24.01 -28.35
CA ARG A 48 32.10 22.75 -27.79
C ARG A 48 32.84 23.05 -26.48
N ALA A 49 32.24 22.71 -25.34
CA ALA A 49 32.96 22.62 -24.08
C ALA A 49 33.81 21.35 -24.12
N ARG A 50 35.11 21.48 -23.81
CA ARG A 50 36.00 20.34 -23.58
C ARG A 50 35.51 19.59 -22.35
N ALA A 51 35.23 18.30 -22.47
CA ALA A 51 34.95 17.45 -21.32
C ALA A 51 36.16 17.44 -20.37
N PRO A 52 35.97 17.60 -19.05
CA PRO A 52 37.06 17.39 -18.10
C PRO A 52 37.40 15.90 -18.08
N ARG A 53 38.70 15.59 -18.16
CA ARG A 53 39.20 14.22 -17.95
C ARG A 53 39.02 13.88 -16.48
N VAL A 54 38.07 13.00 -16.17
CA VAL A 54 37.96 12.39 -14.85
C VAL A 54 39.05 11.32 -14.75
N ALA A 55 39.94 11.47 -13.77
CA ALA A 55 40.94 10.46 -13.45
C ALA A 55 40.24 9.17 -12.98
N ALA A 56 40.71 8.03 -13.46
CA ALA A 56 40.24 6.72 -13.00
C ALA A 56 40.58 6.55 -11.50
N PRO A 57 39.65 6.07 -10.67
CA PRO A 57 40.00 5.69 -9.30
C PRO A 57 40.73 4.35 -9.31
N ASP A 58 41.84 4.30 -8.58
CA ASP A 58 42.65 3.11 -8.31
C ASP A 58 41.79 1.94 -7.83
N SER A 59 41.90 0.82 -8.54
CA SER A 59 41.37 -0.47 -8.13
C SER A 59 42.18 -1.02 -6.95
N ARG A 60 41.74 -0.72 -5.72
CA ARG A 60 42.13 -1.47 -4.53
C ARG A 60 41.07 -2.54 -4.23
N PRO A 61 41.44 -3.80 -3.95
CA PRO A 61 40.47 -4.83 -3.61
C PRO A 61 39.74 -4.44 -2.32
N LEU A 62 38.40 -4.43 -2.35
CA LEU A 62 37.62 -4.39 -1.11
C LEU A 62 37.91 -5.68 -0.34
N GLU A 63 38.59 -5.54 0.80
CA GLU A 63 38.70 -6.63 1.75
C GLU A 63 37.31 -7.07 2.19
N THR A 64 37.08 -8.37 2.07
CA THR A 64 35.89 -9.09 2.53
C THR A 64 35.70 -8.83 4.01
N ILE A 65 34.80 -7.91 4.36
CA ILE A 65 34.27 -7.81 5.72
C ILE A 65 33.52 -9.11 5.97
N ARG A 66 34.13 -9.98 6.80
CA ARG A 66 33.44 -11.10 7.44
C ARG A 66 32.26 -10.51 8.22
N ALA A 67 31.05 -10.79 7.74
CA ALA A 67 29.83 -10.54 8.50
C ALA A 67 29.68 -11.64 9.56
N ASP A 68 30.44 -11.52 10.64
CA ASP A 68 30.16 -12.24 11.86
C ASP A 68 28.89 -11.67 12.50
N SER A 69 27.82 -12.46 12.40
CA SER A 69 26.93 -12.77 13.52
C SER A 69 26.44 -11.62 14.40
N VAL A 70 25.35 -10.94 14.00
CA VAL A 70 24.26 -10.60 14.94
C VAL A 70 22.94 -10.78 14.22
N GLY A 71 22.52 -12.04 14.06
CA GLY A 71 21.12 -12.36 13.88
C GLY A 71 20.39 -12.05 15.18
N GLN A 72 20.02 -10.79 15.38
CA GLN A 72 18.90 -10.46 16.26
C GLN A 72 17.65 -10.96 15.55
N GLY A 73 17.44 -12.28 15.63
CA GLY A 73 16.12 -12.84 15.44
C GLY A 73 15.20 -12.09 16.38
N THR A 74 14.31 -11.30 15.80
CA THR A 74 13.17 -10.74 16.51
C THR A 74 12.54 -11.90 17.24
N LYS A 75 12.69 -11.87 18.55
CA LYS A 75 12.24 -12.91 19.45
C LYS A 75 10.72 -12.84 19.38
N LEU A 76 10.12 -13.60 18.46
CA LEU A 76 8.69 -13.85 18.37
C LEU A 76 8.27 -14.62 19.63
N ARG A 77 8.29 -13.93 20.78
CA ARG A 77 7.86 -14.48 22.06
C ARG A 77 6.35 -14.56 22.01
N GLY A 78 5.83 -15.78 21.84
CA GLY A 78 4.52 -16.20 22.36
C GLY A 78 3.25 -15.58 21.79
N ASP A 79 3.34 -14.61 20.88
CA ASP A 79 2.16 -13.91 20.38
C ASP A 79 1.58 -14.57 19.13
N LYS A 80 0.26 -14.75 19.13
CA LYS A 80 -0.47 -15.47 18.08
C LYS A 80 -0.70 -14.57 16.86
N PHE A 81 -0.12 -14.95 15.72
CA PHE A 81 -0.33 -14.28 14.44
C PHE A 81 -1.31 -15.05 13.57
N PHE A 82 -2.06 -14.33 12.74
CA PHE A 82 -2.88 -14.91 11.68
C PHE A 82 -2.09 -14.87 10.36
N PRO A 83 -1.72 -16.03 9.76
CA PRO A 83 -1.02 -16.08 8.48
C PRO A 83 -1.97 -15.93 7.30
N VAL A 84 -1.60 -15.10 6.32
CA VAL A 84 -2.29 -15.00 5.02
C VAL A 84 -1.27 -15.19 3.90
N GLU A 85 -1.35 -16.32 3.19
CA GLU A 85 -0.47 -16.60 2.05
C GLU A 85 -0.89 -15.85 0.79
N MET A 86 0.09 -15.34 0.05
CA MET A 86 -0.10 -14.59 -1.19
C MET A 86 1.04 -14.86 -2.18
N THR A 87 0.82 -14.50 -3.43
CA THR A 87 1.80 -14.62 -4.51
C THR A 87 1.88 -13.31 -5.29
N VAL A 88 3.09 -12.87 -5.62
CA VAL A 88 3.33 -11.67 -6.42
C VAL A 88 2.79 -11.86 -7.84
N ARG A 89 1.91 -10.95 -8.27
CA ARG A 89 1.35 -10.89 -9.62
C ARG A 89 2.28 -10.13 -10.55
N ASP A 90 2.25 -10.46 -11.84
CA ASP A 90 3.13 -9.86 -12.85
C ASP A 90 2.95 -8.35 -13.01
N CYS A 91 1.75 -7.82 -12.75
CA CYS A 91 1.42 -6.40 -12.88
C CYS A 91 1.82 -5.55 -11.66
N GLU A 92 2.39 -6.17 -10.62
CA GLU A 92 2.75 -5.49 -9.36
C GLU A 92 4.20 -4.98 -9.34
N LEU A 93 4.96 -5.30 -10.38
CA LEU A 93 6.36 -4.95 -10.50
C LEU A 93 6.53 -3.54 -11.06
N ASP A 94 7.56 -2.85 -10.58
CA ASP A 94 8.01 -1.59 -11.14
C ASP A 94 9.07 -1.80 -12.25
N HIS A 95 9.58 -0.68 -12.79
CA HIS A 95 10.62 -0.69 -13.83
C HIS A 95 11.96 -1.29 -13.37
N TYR A 96 12.17 -1.49 -12.07
CA TYR A 96 13.37 -2.10 -11.50
C TYR A 96 13.22 -3.62 -11.30
N GLY A 97 12.06 -4.20 -11.67
CA GLY A 97 11.82 -5.64 -11.61
C GLY A 97 11.53 -6.16 -10.20
N VAL A 98 11.19 -5.27 -9.27
CA VAL A 98 10.74 -5.60 -7.91
C VAL A 98 9.33 -5.09 -7.69
N VAL A 99 8.65 -5.59 -6.64
CA VAL A 99 7.31 -5.11 -6.30
C VAL A 99 7.37 -3.62 -5.94
N ASN A 100 6.47 -2.83 -6.54
CA ASN A 100 6.38 -1.41 -6.28
C ASN A 100 6.04 -1.16 -4.79
N ASN A 101 6.68 -0.15 -4.19
CA ASN A 101 6.51 0.17 -2.77
C ASN A 101 5.05 0.39 -2.33
N ALA A 102 4.19 0.96 -3.18
CA ALA A 102 2.78 1.20 -2.88
C ALA A 102 1.95 -0.10 -2.83
N VAL A 103 2.35 -1.14 -3.56
CA VAL A 103 1.63 -2.42 -3.60
C VAL A 103 1.71 -3.15 -2.25
N TYR A 104 2.78 -2.93 -1.48
CA TYR A 104 2.90 -3.50 -0.15
C TYR A 104 1.77 -3.06 0.80
N ALA A 105 1.27 -1.82 0.66
CA ALA A 105 0.14 -1.35 1.45
C ALA A 105 -1.16 -2.12 1.10
N ASP A 106 -1.34 -2.48 -0.17
CA ASP A 106 -2.46 -3.29 -0.67
C ASP A 106 -2.38 -4.74 -0.16
N TYR A 107 -1.20 -5.37 -0.15
CA TYR A 107 -1.02 -6.70 0.47
C TYR A 107 -1.42 -6.71 1.94
N ILE A 108 -0.98 -5.69 2.70
CA ILE A 108 -1.31 -5.56 4.12
C ILE A 108 -2.81 -5.28 4.31
N GLU A 109 -3.43 -4.44 3.48
CA GLU A 109 -4.88 -4.22 3.54
C GLU A 109 -5.67 -5.51 3.29
N LYS A 110 -5.33 -6.23 2.23
CA LYS A 110 -5.96 -7.52 1.91
C LYS A 110 -5.81 -8.52 3.05
N ALA A 111 -4.62 -8.61 3.65
CA ALA A 111 -4.40 -9.48 4.81
C ALA A 111 -5.30 -9.09 6.00
N ARG A 112 -5.46 -7.79 6.29
CA ARG A 112 -6.39 -7.34 7.34
C ARG A 112 -7.84 -7.66 7.01
N GLU A 113 -8.26 -7.53 5.76
CA GLU A 113 -9.60 -7.92 5.34
C GLU A 113 -9.83 -9.43 5.51
N GLU A 114 -8.86 -10.26 5.11
CA GLU A 114 -8.96 -11.72 5.26
C GLU A 114 -9.10 -12.11 6.74
N VAL A 115 -8.31 -11.47 7.62
CA VAL A 115 -8.42 -11.62 9.07
C VAL A 115 -9.78 -11.15 9.59
N ALA A 116 -10.26 -10.00 9.15
CA ALA A 116 -11.58 -9.51 9.56
C ALA A 116 -12.68 -10.47 9.12
N SER A 117 -12.63 -10.96 7.88
CA SER A 117 -13.57 -11.91 7.30
C SER A 117 -13.58 -13.23 8.07
N SER A 118 -12.40 -13.77 8.40
CA SER A 118 -12.28 -15.02 9.17
C SER A 118 -12.82 -14.90 10.61
N LEU A 119 -12.76 -13.70 11.19
CA LEU A 119 -13.40 -13.38 12.47
C LEU A 119 -14.90 -13.07 12.35
N GLY A 120 -15.46 -13.10 11.14
CA GLY A 120 -16.85 -12.75 10.86
C GLY A 120 -17.15 -11.25 10.98
N ILE A 121 -16.15 -10.39 10.80
CA ILE A 121 -16.27 -8.93 10.76
C ILE A 121 -16.42 -8.51 9.29
N SER A 122 -17.61 -8.08 8.90
CA SER A 122 -17.88 -7.62 7.53
C SER A 122 -17.79 -6.10 7.44
N ARG A 123 -16.91 -5.59 6.56
CA ARG A 123 -16.81 -4.15 6.24
C ARG A 123 -18.15 -3.60 5.74
N CYS A 124 -18.82 -4.37 4.88
CA CYS A 124 -20.14 -4.03 4.35
C CYS A 124 -21.20 -3.95 5.47
N SER A 125 -21.16 -4.84 6.47
CA SER A 125 -22.07 -4.81 7.63
C SER A 125 -21.82 -3.61 8.55
N ILE A 126 -20.56 -3.20 8.72
CA ILE A 126 -20.23 -2.00 9.51
C ILE A 126 -20.74 -0.76 8.76
N ALA A 127 -20.45 -0.67 7.45
CA ALA A 127 -20.86 0.45 6.61
C ALA A 127 -22.39 0.65 6.55
N SER A 128 -23.18 -0.43 6.53
CA SER A 128 -24.65 -0.33 6.49
C SER A 128 -25.26 0.31 7.75
N THR A 129 -24.54 0.30 8.87
CA THR A 129 -24.95 1.00 10.10
C THR A 129 -24.59 2.50 10.10
N GLY A 130 -23.97 2.99 9.02
CA GLY A 130 -23.40 4.33 8.92
C GLY A 130 -22.05 4.47 9.64
N ASN A 131 -21.54 3.40 10.25
CA ASN A 131 -20.24 3.40 10.89
C ASN A 131 -19.13 3.08 9.88
N ALA A 132 -17.89 3.41 10.22
CA ALA A 132 -16.73 3.11 9.39
C ALA A 132 -15.52 2.68 10.22
N MET A 133 -14.54 2.06 9.56
CA MET A 133 -13.20 1.86 10.08
C MET A 133 -12.22 2.48 9.12
N ALA A 134 -11.23 3.21 9.64
CA ALA A 134 -10.23 3.90 8.84
C ALA A 134 -8.82 3.63 9.40
N VAL A 135 -7.84 3.59 8.50
CA VAL A 135 -6.43 3.60 8.88
C VAL A 135 -6.02 5.06 9.10
N SER A 136 -5.64 5.39 10.32
CA SER A 136 -5.20 6.75 10.71
C SER A 136 -3.70 6.96 10.60
N ASP A 137 -2.93 5.88 10.70
CA ASP A 137 -1.47 5.88 10.57
C ASP A 137 -1.03 4.53 10.00
N LEU A 138 -0.03 4.56 9.11
CA LEU A 138 0.57 3.36 8.51
C LEU A 138 2.07 3.59 8.34
N LYS A 139 2.86 2.83 9.09
CA LYS A 139 4.32 2.81 8.99
C LYS A 139 4.78 1.52 8.32
N LEU A 140 5.62 1.65 7.29
CA LEU A 140 6.17 0.55 6.51
C LEU A 140 7.70 0.60 6.56
N ASN A 141 8.34 -0.46 7.05
CA ASN A 141 9.79 -0.63 7.07
C ASN A 141 10.18 -1.73 6.08
N TYR A 142 10.75 -1.35 4.93
CA TYR A 142 11.17 -2.26 3.86
C TYR A 142 12.56 -2.82 4.14
N LEU A 143 12.69 -4.14 4.19
CA LEU A 143 13.92 -4.86 4.55
C LEU A 143 14.49 -5.66 3.38
N ALA A 144 13.62 -6.24 2.54
CA ALA A 144 14.02 -6.94 1.32
C ALA A 144 12.96 -6.80 0.23
N PRO A 145 13.34 -6.83 -1.06
CA PRO A 145 12.38 -6.75 -2.16
C PRO A 145 11.71 -8.10 -2.43
N LEU A 146 10.43 -8.07 -2.80
CA LEU A 146 9.74 -9.17 -3.45
C LEU A 146 9.96 -9.10 -4.97
N LYS A 147 10.02 -10.27 -5.61
CA LYS A 147 10.23 -10.42 -7.06
C LYS A 147 9.05 -11.16 -7.69
N ARG A 148 9.00 -11.13 -9.02
CA ARG A 148 8.00 -11.85 -9.82
C ARG A 148 7.82 -13.29 -9.33
N GLY A 149 6.57 -13.71 -9.14
CA GLY A 149 6.21 -15.09 -8.77
C GLY A 149 6.63 -15.51 -7.36
N ALA A 150 7.21 -14.61 -6.55
CA ALA A 150 7.54 -14.93 -5.17
C ALA A 150 6.25 -15.26 -4.39
N ARG A 151 6.29 -16.38 -3.67
CA ARG A 151 5.29 -16.71 -2.64
C ARG A 151 5.73 -16.07 -1.33
N PHE A 152 4.77 -15.54 -0.59
CA PHE A 152 5.02 -14.92 0.69
C PHE A 152 3.82 -15.09 1.60
N VAL A 153 4.03 -14.86 2.89
CA VAL A 153 2.97 -14.82 3.89
C VAL A 153 2.97 -13.46 4.56
N VAL A 154 1.77 -12.94 4.82
CA VAL A 154 1.55 -11.78 5.68
C VAL A 154 1.07 -12.30 7.03
N MET A 155 1.87 -12.14 8.07
CA MET A 155 1.50 -12.45 9.44
C MET A 155 0.86 -11.21 10.06
N VAL A 156 -0.37 -11.32 10.54
CA VAL A 156 -1.13 -10.18 11.10
C VAL A 156 -1.42 -10.40 12.57
N ARG A 157 -1.23 -9.36 13.38
CA ARG A 157 -1.63 -9.33 14.79
C ARG A 157 -2.38 -8.05 15.09
N VAL A 158 -3.45 -8.15 15.88
CA VAL A 158 -4.28 -7.00 16.27
C VAL A 158 -4.30 -6.85 17.79
N GLU A 159 -4.02 -5.65 18.28
CA GLU A 159 -4.14 -5.27 19.68
C GLU A 159 -5.08 -4.07 19.84
N ILE A 160 -5.96 -4.10 20.84
CA ILE A 160 -6.85 -2.98 21.14
C ILE A 160 -6.23 -2.10 22.23
N LYS A 161 -5.99 -0.82 21.92
CA LYS A 161 -5.48 0.18 22.88
C LYS A 161 -6.46 1.35 22.97
N GLY A 162 -7.33 1.30 23.98
CA GLY A 162 -8.35 2.33 24.23
C GLY A 162 -9.39 2.42 23.11
N ALA A 163 -9.32 3.50 22.32
CA ALA A 163 -10.20 3.75 21.18
C ALA A 163 -9.58 3.35 19.82
N ARG A 164 -8.35 2.84 19.81
CA ARG A 164 -7.60 2.49 18.61
C ARG A 164 -7.26 1.00 18.59
N MET A 165 -7.09 0.46 17.39
CA MET A 165 -6.54 -0.88 17.18
C MET A 165 -5.15 -0.72 16.55
N LEU A 166 -4.12 -1.24 17.21
CA LEU A 166 -2.78 -1.34 16.64
C LEU A 166 -2.67 -2.68 15.94
N VAL A 167 -2.27 -2.64 14.68
CA VAL A 167 -2.13 -3.84 13.84
C VAL A 167 -0.69 -3.96 13.39
N GLU A 168 -0.03 -5.03 13.82
CA GLU A 168 1.31 -5.38 13.41
C GLU A 168 1.25 -6.36 12.23
N HIS A 169 2.10 -6.14 11.24
CA HIS A 169 2.20 -7.01 10.08
C HIS A 169 3.67 -7.32 9.79
N PHE A 170 3.94 -8.58 9.48
CA PHE A 170 5.22 -9.04 8.99
C PHE A 170 5.02 -9.74 7.66
N ILE A 171 5.84 -9.41 6.66
CA ILE A 171 5.86 -10.12 5.39
C ILE A 171 7.12 -10.97 5.33
N GLU A 172 6.95 -12.26 5.08
CA GLU A 172 8.05 -13.22 4.94
C GLU A 172 7.93 -13.97 3.61
N THR A 173 9.06 -14.22 2.94
CA THR A 173 9.05 -15.09 1.75
C THR A 173 8.76 -16.54 2.12
N LEU A 174 8.25 -17.30 1.16
CA LEU A 174 8.07 -18.75 1.27
C LEU A 174 8.85 -19.46 0.15
N PRO A 175 9.49 -20.61 0.45
CA PRO A 175 9.56 -21.28 1.76
C PRO A 175 10.63 -20.73 2.72
N GLU A 176 11.51 -19.82 2.30
CA GLU A 176 12.75 -19.49 3.02
C GLU A 176 12.55 -18.63 4.28
N ARG A 177 11.35 -18.10 4.52
CA ARG A 177 11.01 -17.27 5.69
C ARG A 177 11.90 -16.04 5.87
N LYS A 178 12.37 -15.46 4.75
CA LYS A 178 13.13 -14.21 4.80
C LYS A 178 12.19 -13.06 5.09
N LEU A 179 12.49 -12.26 6.10
CA LEU A 179 11.74 -11.05 6.42
C LEU A 179 11.91 -9.99 5.32
N VAL A 180 10.78 -9.49 4.81
CA VAL A 180 10.66 -8.57 3.67
C VAL A 180 10.22 -7.19 4.14
N LEU A 181 9.23 -7.15 5.03
CA LEU A 181 8.58 -5.92 5.48
C LEU A 181 8.12 -6.09 6.93
N GLU A 182 8.34 -5.06 7.73
CA GLU A 182 7.63 -4.85 9.00
C GLU A 182 6.69 -3.66 8.85
N ALA A 183 5.46 -3.79 9.34
CA ALA A 183 4.49 -2.71 9.25
C ALA A 183 3.64 -2.58 10.51
N THR A 184 3.34 -1.35 10.88
CA THR A 184 2.41 -1.03 11.96
C THR A 184 1.33 -0.13 11.40
N ALA A 185 0.07 -0.51 11.58
CA ALA A 185 -1.09 0.30 11.22
C ALA A 185 -1.90 0.66 12.46
N THR A 186 -2.39 1.88 12.53
CA THR A 186 -3.34 2.33 13.56
C THR A 186 -4.72 2.45 12.93
N VAL A 187 -5.63 1.57 13.30
CA VAL A 187 -7.02 1.56 12.82
C VAL A 187 -7.94 2.19 13.87
N VAL A 188 -8.85 3.05 13.41
CA VAL A 188 -9.84 3.74 14.24
C VAL A 188 -11.25 3.46 13.76
N CYS A 189 -12.19 3.38 14.70
CA CYS A 189 -13.63 3.31 14.42
C CYS A 189 -14.20 4.72 14.35
N LEU A 190 -15.09 4.94 13.37
CA LEU A 190 -15.74 6.22 13.11
C LEU A 190 -17.25 6.04 13.13
N ASN A 191 -17.98 7.00 13.69
CA ASN A 191 -19.43 7.04 13.59
C ASN A 191 -19.91 7.60 12.24
N LYS A 192 -21.23 7.70 12.06
CA LYS A 192 -21.91 8.32 10.90
C LYS A 192 -21.54 9.76 10.57
N HIS A 193 -20.86 10.46 11.48
CA HIS A 193 -20.36 11.82 11.28
C HIS A 193 -18.83 11.85 11.10
N TYR A 194 -18.21 10.70 10.81
CA TYR A 194 -16.76 10.53 10.69
C TYR A 194 -15.97 10.98 11.91
N ARG A 195 -16.59 10.98 13.10
CA ARG A 195 -15.90 11.27 14.36
C ARG A 195 -15.37 9.99 14.99
N PRO A 196 -14.12 10.00 15.51
CA PRO A 196 -13.57 8.84 16.23
C PRO A 196 -14.46 8.39 17.39
N THR A 197 -14.66 7.08 17.47
CA THR A 197 -15.36 6.43 18.58
C THR A 197 -14.50 5.35 19.21
N ARG A 198 -14.96 4.80 20.32
CA ARG A 198 -14.40 3.54 20.84
C ARG A 198 -14.58 2.44 19.78
N VAL A 199 -13.72 1.43 19.84
CA VAL A 199 -13.85 0.21 19.03
C VAL A 199 -15.23 -0.40 19.27
N PHE A 200 -15.92 -0.78 18.20
CA PHE A 200 -17.26 -1.36 18.30
C PHE A 200 -17.23 -2.64 19.16
N PRO A 201 -18.15 -2.83 20.12
CA PRO A 201 -18.11 -3.97 21.05
C PRO A 201 -18.06 -5.34 20.34
N GLU A 202 -18.76 -5.47 19.21
CA GLU A 202 -18.77 -6.67 18.38
C GLU A 202 -17.39 -6.98 17.76
N VAL A 203 -16.68 -5.95 17.30
CA VAL A 203 -15.33 -6.06 16.74
C VAL A 203 -14.36 -6.40 17.87
N ALA A 204 -14.44 -5.67 18.98
CA ALA A 204 -13.57 -5.87 20.13
C ALA A 204 -13.64 -7.30 20.69
N SER A 205 -14.86 -7.82 20.87
CA SER A 205 -15.07 -9.17 21.39
C SER A 205 -14.47 -10.25 20.49
N LYS A 206 -14.60 -10.11 19.16
CA LYS A 206 -14.06 -11.05 18.18
C LYS A 206 -12.53 -11.02 18.13
N VAL A 207 -11.95 -9.83 18.16
CA VAL A 207 -10.49 -9.64 18.15
C VAL A 207 -9.86 -10.21 19.43
N LEU A 208 -10.39 -9.84 20.61
CA LEU A 208 -9.88 -10.32 21.90
C LEU A 208 -9.97 -11.85 22.02
N ARG A 209 -11.06 -12.45 21.55
CA ARG A 209 -11.22 -13.91 21.56
C ARG A 209 -10.12 -14.63 20.76
N PHE A 210 -9.64 -14.04 19.67
CA PHE A 210 -8.65 -14.70 18.81
C PHE A 210 -7.20 -14.45 19.27
N PHE A 211 -6.88 -13.18 19.58
CA PHE A 211 -5.50 -12.71 19.81
C PHE A 211 -5.09 -12.65 21.28
N SER A 212 -6.01 -12.78 22.24
CA SER A 212 -5.69 -12.80 23.68
C SER A 212 -5.67 -14.20 24.31
N SER A 213 -5.61 -15.25 23.48
CA SER A 213 -5.58 -16.66 23.90
C SER A 213 -4.25 -17.33 23.62
#